data_AF-A0A7J3CJW5-F1
#
_entry.id   AF-A0A7J3CJW5-F1
#
_cell.length_a   1.000
_cell.length_b   1.000
_cell.length_c   1.000
_cell.angle_alpha   90.00
_cell.angle_beta   90.00
_cell.angle_gamma   90.00
#
_symmetry.space_group_name_H-M   'P 1'
#
loop_
_entity.id
_entity.type
_entity.pdbx_description
1 polymer ?
#
loop_
_entity_poly.entity_id
_entity_poly.type
_entity_poly.pdbx_seq_one_letter_code
_entity_poly.pdbx_strand_id
1 'polypeptide(L)'
;MDEKGKETSQNEPYDASKILVFDGIKGIRKRPAMYVGSTSSSGMHHLFQEVIDNSIDEFLAGFCNKIVVTLYDDNFIEIEDNGRGIPVDIMERYQRPALEVIMLTPHT
;
A
#
# COMPACT_ATOMS: atom_id res chain seq x y z
N MET A 1 30.35 31.75 30.59
CA MET A 1 29.82 30.99 31.73
C MET A 1 28.31 31.08 31.62
N ASP A 2 27.54 30.10 31.15
CA ASP A 2 27.78 28.67 30.96
C ASP A 2 26.89 28.16 29.81
N GLU A 3 27.48 27.46 28.84
CA GLU A 3 26.77 26.59 27.91
C GLU A 3 26.47 25.27 28.65
N LYS A 4 25.19 25.00 28.98
CA LYS A 4 24.80 23.67 29.46
C LYS A 4 24.54 22.75 28.28
N GLY A 5 25.54 21.94 27.96
CA GLY A 5 25.41 20.77 27.09
C GLY A 5 24.31 19.84 27.61
N LYS A 6 23.44 19.42 26.70
CA LYS A 6 22.37 18.46 26.97
C LYS A 6 22.99 17.06 27.01
N GLU A 7 23.23 16.53 28.21
CA GLU A 7 23.69 15.15 28.39
C GLU A 7 22.62 14.18 27.84
N THR A 8 22.97 13.44 26.81
CA THR A 8 22.23 12.25 26.39
C THR A 8 22.52 11.13 27.39
N SER A 9 21.54 10.79 28.22
CA SER A 9 21.60 9.67 29.16
C SER A 9 21.79 8.34 28.41
N GLN A 10 23.02 7.80 28.42
CA GLN A 10 23.39 6.54 27.77
C GLN A 10 23.09 5.31 28.63
N ASN A 11 21.87 5.13 29.12
CA ASN A 11 21.49 3.88 29.78
C ASN A 11 19.98 3.64 29.87
N GLU A 12 19.22 3.97 28.80
CA GLU A 12 17.87 3.42 28.72
C GLU A 12 17.97 1.91 28.41
N PRO A 13 17.43 1.02 29.28
CA PRO A 13 17.48 -0.41 29.02
C PRO A 13 16.72 -0.71 27.73
N TYR A 14 17.37 -1.44 26.82
CA TYR A 14 16.74 -2.00 25.63
C TYR A 14 15.97 -3.25 26.04
N ASP A 15 14.72 -3.06 26.45
CA ASP A 15 13.79 -4.13 26.81
C ASP A 15 12.70 -4.31 25.73
N ALA A 16 11.84 -5.32 25.92
CA ALA A 16 10.78 -5.65 24.96
C ALA A 16 9.80 -4.50 24.69
N SER A 17 9.67 -3.52 25.60
CA SER A 17 8.79 -2.36 25.42
C SER A 17 9.28 -1.41 24.33
N LYS A 18 10.56 -1.50 23.95
CA LYS A 18 11.15 -0.72 22.86
C LYS A 18 10.91 -1.32 21.47
N ILE A 19 10.38 -2.54 21.39
CA ILE A 19 10.04 -3.19 20.11
C ILE A 19 8.67 -2.69 19.64
N LEU A 20 8.63 -2.06 18.47
CA LEU A 20 7.41 -1.61 17.83
C LEU A 20 7.00 -2.58 16.72
N VAL A 21 5.81 -3.14 16.85
CA VAL A 21 5.17 -3.94 15.80
C VAL A 21 4.16 -3.05 15.07
N PHE A 22 4.37 -2.84 13.77
CA PHE A 22 3.43 -2.12 12.94
C PHE A 22 2.42 -3.09 12.34
N ASP A 23 1.13 -2.80 12.53
CA ASP A 23 0.06 -3.61 11.97
C ASP A 23 -0.41 -3.07 10.61
N GLY A 24 -0.68 -3.99 9.68
CA GLY A 24 -1.18 -3.76 8.33
C GLY A 24 -0.53 -2.57 7.60
N ILE A 25 -1.37 -1.63 7.16
CA ILE A 25 -0.98 -0.47 6.34
C ILE A 25 -0.03 0.50 7.06
N LYS A 26 0.02 0.49 8.41
CA LYS A 26 0.89 1.40 9.16
C LYS A 26 2.36 1.15 8.86
N GLY A 27 2.74 -0.11 8.66
CA GLY A 27 4.11 -0.49 8.27
C GLY A 27 4.47 0.06 6.89
N ILE A 28 3.56 -0.11 5.92
CA ILE A 28 3.70 0.39 4.55
C ILE A 28 3.89 1.90 4.55
N ARG A 29 3.02 2.64 5.24
CA ARG A 29 3.12 4.11 5.32
C ARG A 29 4.39 4.58 6.01
N LYS A 30 4.93 3.81 6.96
CA LYS A 30 6.18 4.15 7.65
C LYS A 30 7.40 3.94 6.76
N ARG A 31 7.35 2.96 5.84
CA ARG A 31 8.46 2.59 4.96
C ARG A 31 7.97 2.34 3.51
N PRO A 32 7.43 3.36 2.82
CA PRO A 32 6.78 3.17 1.52
C PRO A 32 7.74 2.65 0.45
N ALA A 33 9.00 3.12 0.43
CA ALA A 33 9.99 2.69 -0.55
C ALA A 33 10.29 1.17 -0.52
N MET A 34 10.00 0.47 0.58
CA MET A 34 10.12 -0.99 0.64
C MET A 34 9.10 -1.70 -0.25
N TYR A 35 7.94 -1.06 -0.50
CA TYR A 35 6.81 -1.64 -1.23
C TYR A 35 6.73 -1.10 -2.66
N VAL A 36 7.01 0.20 -2.85
CA VAL A 36 6.92 0.86 -4.17
C VAL A 36 8.29 1.24 -4.75
N GLY A 37 9.38 0.74 -4.15
CA GLY A 37 10.77 0.98 -4.56
C GLY A 37 11.33 2.36 -4.23
N SER A 38 10.54 3.43 -4.41
CA SER A 38 10.96 4.82 -4.18
C SER A 38 9.77 5.70 -3.78
N THR A 39 10.04 6.87 -3.19
CA THR A 39 9.04 7.95 -3.01
C THR A 39 9.24 9.11 -3.99
N SER A 40 10.05 8.91 -5.03
CA SER A 40 10.19 9.83 -6.16
C SER A 40 9.12 9.54 -7.23
N SER A 41 9.20 10.23 -8.38
CA SER A 41 8.31 10.00 -9.52
C SER A 41 8.25 8.55 -9.99
N SER A 42 9.35 7.79 -9.91
CA SER A 42 9.33 6.38 -10.30
C SER A 42 8.38 5.54 -9.44
N GLY A 43 8.42 5.73 -8.11
CA GLY A 43 7.49 5.06 -7.20
C GLY A 43 6.05 5.53 -7.36
N MET A 44 5.85 6.80 -7.71
CA MET A 44 4.53 7.32 -8.07
C MET A 44 3.97 6.60 -9.31
N HIS A 45 4.77 6.42 -10.37
CA HIS A 45 4.35 5.66 -11.55
C HIS A 45 4.07 4.19 -11.22
N HIS A 46 4.87 3.58 -10.34
CA HIS A 46 4.64 2.19 -9.89
C HIS A 46 3.26 2.02 -9.24
N LEU A 47 2.78 2.98 -8.44
CA LEU A 47 1.45 2.89 -7.81
C LEU A 47 0.34 2.67 -8.84
N PHE A 48 0.40 3.35 -9.98
CA PHE A 48 -0.61 3.20 -11.03
C PHE A 48 -0.36 1.95 -11.88
N GLN A 49 0.90 1.58 -12.09
CA GLN A 49 1.25 0.33 -12.78
C GLN A 49 0.63 -0.87 -12.07
N GLU A 50 0.71 -0.95 -10.75
CA GLU A 50 0.10 -2.04 -9.98
C GLU A 50 -1.42 -2.17 -10.21
N VAL A 51 -2.13 -1.04 -10.36
CA VAL A 51 -3.57 -1.06 -10.65
C VAL A 51 -3.84 -1.52 -12.09
N ILE A 52 -3.05 -1.03 -13.05
CA ILE A 52 -3.14 -1.44 -14.46
C ILE A 52 -2.81 -2.93 -14.60
N ASP A 53 -1.82 -3.43 -13.87
CA ASP A 53 -1.40 -4.83 -13.91
C ASP A 53 -2.51 -5.77 -13.44
N ASN A 54 -3.27 -5.38 -12.40
CA ASN A 54 -4.48 -6.12 -12.00
C ASN A 54 -5.53 -6.20 -13.13
N SER A 55 -5.72 -5.12 -13.90
CA SER A 55 -6.62 -5.13 -15.07
C SER A 55 -6.05 -5.98 -16.22
N ILE A 56 -4.73 -6.02 -16.40
CA ILE A 56 -4.05 -6.87 -17.40
C ILE A 56 -4.20 -8.35 -17.01
N ASP A 57 -4.13 -8.69 -15.73
CA ASP A 57 -4.35 -10.07 -15.26
C ASP A 57 -5.75 -10.58 -15.63
N GLU A 58 -6.78 -9.74 -15.56
CA GLU A 58 -8.12 -10.07 -16.04
C GLU A 58 -8.16 -10.29 -17.56
N PHE A 59 -7.37 -9.55 -18.33
CA PHE A 59 -7.24 -9.76 -19.78
C PHE A 59 -6.53 -11.08 -20.08
N LEU A 60 -5.43 -11.36 -19.39
CA LEU A 60 -4.68 -12.62 -19.54
C LEU A 60 -5.52 -13.84 -19.15
N ALA A 61 -6.41 -13.68 -18.17
CA ALA A 61 -7.39 -14.70 -17.77
C ALA A 61 -8.59 -14.81 -18.74
N GLY A 62 -8.69 -13.94 -19.75
CA GLY A 62 -9.73 -13.96 -20.78
C GLY A 62 -11.06 -13.32 -20.38
N PHE A 63 -11.10 -12.54 -19.30
CA PHE A 63 -12.31 -11.90 -18.79
C PHE A 63 -12.41 -10.41 -19.12
N CYS A 64 -11.29 -9.72 -19.31
CA CYS A 64 -11.26 -8.32 -19.72
C CYS A 64 -10.88 -8.22 -21.21
N ASN A 65 -11.43 -7.23 -21.93
CA ASN A 65 -11.02 -6.91 -23.30
C ASN A 65 -10.82 -5.40 -23.55
N LYS A 66 -11.13 -4.57 -22.56
CA LYS A 66 -10.99 -3.12 -22.63
C LYS A 66 -10.54 -2.59 -21.29
N ILE A 67 -9.44 -1.85 -21.30
CA ILE A 67 -8.93 -1.08 -20.18
C ILE A 67 -8.87 0.38 -20.62
N VAL A 68 -9.41 1.29 -19.83
CA VAL A 68 -9.41 2.73 -20.07
C VAL A 68 -8.62 3.40 -18.95
N VAL A 69 -7.59 4.15 -19.33
CA VAL A 69 -6.82 4.99 -18.40
C VAL A 69 -7.14 6.45 -18.70
N THR A 70 -7.65 7.14 -17.69
CA THR A 70 -8.02 8.55 -17.79
C THR A 70 -7.16 9.37 -16.85
N LEU A 71 -6.41 10.33 -17.41
CA LEU A 71 -5.67 11.33 -16.64
C LEU A 71 -6.58 12.55 -16.47
N TYR A 72 -6.89 12.87 -15.23
CA TYR A 72 -7.63 14.07 -14.88
C TYR A 72 -6.67 15.18 -14.47
N ASP A 73 -7.18 16.41 -14.42
CA ASP A 73 -6.51 17.50 -13.74
C ASP A 73 -6.35 17.18 -12.24
N ASP A 74 -5.54 17.95 -11.51
CA ASP A 74 -5.29 17.79 -10.07
C ASP A 74 -4.57 16.49 -9.65
N ASN A 75 -3.75 15.90 -10.53
CA ASN A 75 -2.96 14.68 -10.27
C ASN A 75 -3.82 13.44 -9.95
N PHE A 76 -5.01 13.35 -10.53
CA PHE A 76 -5.87 12.19 -10.39
C PHE A 76 -5.82 11.30 -11.64
N ILE A 77 -5.80 9.99 -11.43
CA ILE A 77 -5.79 8.98 -12.49
C ILE A 77 -6.86 7.96 -12.17
N GLU A 78 -7.66 7.63 -13.18
CA GLU A 78 -8.66 6.56 -13.13
C GLU A 78 -8.23 5.44 -14.08
N ILE A 79 -8.41 4.21 -13.60
CA ILE A 79 -8.23 2.99 -14.39
C ILE A 79 -9.55 2.23 -14.31
N GLU A 80 -10.19 2.05 -15.46
CA GLU A 80 -11.43 1.29 -15.61
C GLU A 80 -11.15 0.05 -16.46
N ASP A 81 -11.62 -1.11 -16.03
CA ASP A 81 -11.64 -2.33 -16.83
C ASP A 81 -13.03 -2.97 -16.83
N ASN A 82 -13.26 -3.87 -17.80
CA ASN A 82 -14.49 -4.64 -17.91
C ASN A 82 -14.28 -6.13 -17.57
N GLY A 83 -13.35 -6.43 -16.66
CA GLY A 83 -13.12 -7.78 -16.14
C GLY A 83 -14.25 -8.25 -15.21
N ARG A 84 -13.96 -9.27 -14.39
CA ARG A 84 -14.95 -9.85 -13.47
C ARG A 84 -15.35 -8.92 -12.33
N GLY A 85 -14.50 -7.94 -12.04
CA GLY A 85 -14.58 -7.08 -10.85
C GLY A 85 -14.03 -7.76 -9.60
N ILE A 86 -13.63 -6.93 -8.62
CA ILE A 86 -13.16 -7.40 -7.33
C ILE A 86 -14.36 -8.03 -6.57
N PRO A 87 -14.22 -9.24 -6.00
CA PRO A 87 -15.28 -9.84 -5.20
C PRO A 87 -15.70 -8.93 -4.03
N VAL A 88 -17.01 -8.80 -3.81
CA VAL A 88 -17.58 -7.96 -2.73
C VAL A 88 -18.29 -8.77 -1.64
N ASP A 89 -18.43 -10.08 -1.84
CA ASP A 89 -19.03 -10.97 -0.86
C ASP A 89 -18.21 -11.07 0.42
N ILE A 90 -18.87 -11.51 1.50
CA ILE A 90 -18.22 -11.70 2.80
C ILE A 90 -17.25 -12.88 2.73
N MET A 91 -15.98 -12.63 3.06
CA MET A 91 -15.00 -13.69 3.30
C MET A 91 -15.18 -14.26 4.70
N GLU A 92 -15.71 -15.48 4.83
CA GLU A 92 -16.03 -16.12 6.10
C GLU A 92 -14.86 -16.15 7.09
N ARG A 93 -13.62 -16.34 6.62
CA ARG A 93 -12.42 -16.32 7.48
C ARG A 93 -12.22 -14.98 8.19
N TYR A 94 -12.49 -13.87 7.50
CA TYR A 94 -12.23 -12.52 7.99
C TYR A 94 -13.50 -11.82 8.48
N GLN A 95 -14.69 -12.39 8.21
CA GLN A 95 -16.00 -11.81 8.53
C GLN A 95 -16.17 -10.38 7.96
N ARG A 96 -15.56 -10.12 6.80
CA ARG A 96 -15.50 -8.81 6.13
C ARG A 96 -15.62 -8.99 4.61
N PRO A 97 -16.10 -7.98 3.85
CA PRO A 97 -16.13 -8.03 2.39
C PRO A 97 -14.75 -8.32 1.80
N ALA A 98 -14.66 -9.13 0.75
CA ALA A 98 -13.39 -9.47 0.11
C ALA A 98 -12.62 -8.23 -0.39
N LEU A 99 -13.33 -7.27 -0.98
CA LEU A 99 -12.79 -5.96 -1.36
C LEU A 99 -12.06 -5.27 -0.21
N GLU A 100 -12.65 -5.26 0.98
CA GLU A 100 -12.06 -4.60 2.14
C GLU A 100 -10.82 -5.34 2.64
N VAL A 101 -10.87 -6.68 2.63
CA VAL A 101 -9.73 -7.51 3.04
C VAL A 101 -8.53 -7.27 2.11
N ILE A 102 -8.74 -7.30 0.80
CA ILE A 102 -7.68 -7.09 -0.21
C ILE A 102 -7.08 -5.69 -0.10
N MET A 103 -7.92 -4.66 0.10
CA MET A 103 -7.45 -3.27 0.18
C MET A 103 -6.70 -2.94 1.47
N LEU A 104 -7.01 -3.62 2.58
CA LEU A 104 -6.49 -3.26 3.90
C LEU A 104 -5.48 -4.25 4.49
N THR A 105 -5.43 -5.46 3.94
CA THR A 105 -4.58 -6.54 4.45
C THR A 105 -3.45 -6.80 3.48
N PRO A 106 -2.22 -6.33 3.77
CA PRO A 106 -1.08 -6.68 2.95
C PRO A 106 -0.82 -8.19 3.05
N HIS A 107 -0.63 -8.82 1.90
CA HIS A 107 -0.13 -10.18 1.81
C HIS A 107 1.40 -10.11 1.63
N THR A 108 2.12 -10.81 2.51
CA THR A 108 3.53 -11.17 2.29
C THR A 108 3.62 -12.38 1.38
#